data_AF-A0A6J6TW29-F1
#
_entry.id   AF-A0A6J6TW29-F1
#
_cell.length_a   1.000
_cell.length_b   1.000
_cell.length_c   1.000
_cell.angle_alpha   90.00
_cell.angle_beta   90.00
_cell.angle_gamma   90.00
#
_symmetry.space_group_name_H-M   'P 1'
#
loop_
_entity.id
_entity.type
_entity.pdbx_description
1 polymer ?
#
loop_
_entity_poly.entity_id
_entity_poly.type
_entity_poly.pdbx_seq_one_letter_code
_entity_poly.pdbx_strand_id
1 'polypeptide(L)'
;MPNALLPTITLIFLSLGFVVTGAITVETVFSWPGLGLLTYEALRGPDIPLLQAIFLMFSIAVIVANLIAELLYVVFDPRVRS
;
A
#
# COMPACT_ATOMS: atom_id res chain seq x y z
N MET A 1 -0.52 27.05 -12.74
CA MET A 1 -0.14 25.62 -12.92
C MET A 1 -1.44 24.82 -12.97
N PRO A 2 -1.88 24.34 -14.14
CA PRO A 2 -3.14 23.63 -14.26
C PRO A 2 -3.04 22.28 -13.52
N ASN A 3 -3.75 22.19 -12.39
CA ASN A 3 -4.14 20.99 -11.66
C ASN A 3 -3.18 19.76 -11.72
N ALA A 4 -1.90 19.96 -11.38
CA ALA A 4 -0.91 18.88 -11.27
C ALA A 4 -1.27 17.80 -10.22
N LEU A 5 -2.23 18.10 -9.34
CA LEU A 5 -2.74 17.18 -8.32
C LEU A 5 -3.44 15.94 -8.92
N LEU A 6 -4.15 16.10 -10.04
CA LEU A 6 -4.88 15.00 -10.71
C LEU A 6 -3.96 13.84 -11.13
N PRO A 7 -2.87 14.08 -11.90
CA PRO A 7 -1.96 13.01 -12.29
C PRO A 7 -1.14 12.45 -11.12
N THR A 8 -0.81 13.26 -10.12
CA THR A 8 -0.08 12.81 -8.92
C THR A 8 -0.89 11.80 -8.12
N ILE A 9 -2.20 12.04 -7.93
CA ILE A 9 -3.09 11.10 -7.24
C ILE A 9 -3.14 9.76 -7.99
N THR A 10 -3.32 9.80 -9.31
CA THR A 10 -3.33 8.57 -10.13
C THR A 10 -2.01 7.79 -10.05
N LEU A 11 -0.87 8.49 -10.03
CA LEU A 11 0.45 7.88 -9.86
C LEU A 11 0.62 7.20 -8.50
N ILE A 12 0.09 7.78 -7.42
CA ILE A 12 0.11 7.20 -6.07
C ILE A 12 -0.74 5.93 -6.01
N PHE A 13 -1.94 5.93 -6.61
CA PHE A 13 -2.78 4.72 -6.66
C PHE A 13 -2.11 3.60 -7.47
N LEU A 14 -1.46 3.93 -8.58
CA LEU A 14 -0.71 2.96 -9.38
C LEU A 14 0.46 2.36 -8.60
N SER A 15 1.27 3.19 -7.93
CA SER A 15 2.43 2.70 -7.17
C SER A 15 2.02 1.82 -5.98
N LEU A 16 0.94 2.17 -5.29
CA LEU A 16 0.38 1.33 -4.22
C LEU A 16 -0.07 -0.04 -4.75
N GLY A 17 -0.76 -0.07 -5.91
CA GLY A 17 -1.14 -1.32 -6.56
C GLY A 17 0.06 -2.21 -6.88
N PHE A 18 1.16 -1.63 -7.36
CA PHE A 18 2.41 -2.36 -7.62
C PHE A 18 3.05 -2.91 -6.34
N VAL A 19 3.10 -2.14 -5.26
CA VAL A 19 3.71 -2.60 -4.00
C VAL A 19 2.93 -3.76 -3.39
N VAL A 20 1.60 -3.66 -3.34
CA VAL A 20 0.74 -4.73 -2.80
C VAL A 20 0.84 -5.99 -3.65
N THR A 21 0.78 -5.85 -4.98
CA THR A 21 0.91 -7.00 -5.90
C THR A 21 2.29 -7.65 -5.81
N GLY A 22 3.34 -6.85 -5.69
CA GLY A 22 4.70 -7.33 -5.48
C GLY A 22 4.86 -8.11 -4.17
N ALA A 23 4.31 -7.59 -3.07
CA ALA A 23 4.32 -8.27 -1.78
C ALA A 23 3.60 -9.62 -1.82
N ILE A 24 2.39 -9.67 -2.41
CA ILE A 24 1.64 -10.93 -2.59
C ILE A 24 2.45 -11.93 -3.43
N THR A 25 3.08 -11.48 -4.52
CA THR A 25 3.86 -12.34 -5.41
C THR A 25 5.07 -12.94 -4.70
N VAL A 26 5.80 -12.12 -3.93
CA VAL A 26 6.96 -12.60 -3.16
C VAL A 26 6.52 -13.59 -2.09
N GLU A 27 5.47 -13.29 -1.33
CA GLU A 27 5.00 -14.20 -0.27
C GLU A 27 4.46 -15.52 -0.81
N THR A 28 3.73 -15.49 -1.93
CA THR A 28 3.19 -16.71 -2.56
C THR A 28 4.28 -17.58 -3.20
N VAL A 29 5.25 -16.99 -3.89
CA VAL A 29 6.33 -17.74 -4.55
C VAL A 29 7.30 -18.34 -3.54
N PHE A 30 7.65 -17.59 -2.49
CA PHE A 30 8.60 -18.05 -1.47
C PHE A 30 7.92 -18.77 -0.29
N SER A 31 6.59 -18.93 -0.31
CA SER A 31 5.80 -19.52 0.80
C SER A 31 6.11 -18.88 2.16
N TRP A 32 6.36 -17.57 2.17
CA TRP A 32 6.60 -16.82 3.40
C TRP A 32 5.24 -16.53 4.05
N PRO A 33 5.01 -16.90 5.32
CA PRO A 33 3.77 -16.61 6.01
C PRO A 33 3.59 -15.09 6.22
N GLY A 34 2.70 -14.48 5.43
CA GLY A 34 2.41 -13.05 5.46
C GLY A 34 0.97 -12.72 5.06
N LEU A 35 0.62 -11.43 5.07
CA LEU A 35 -0.74 -10.95 4.80
C LEU A 35 -1.14 -11.12 3.32
N GLY A 36 -0.18 -11.09 2.40
CA GLY A 36 -0.40 -11.33 0.98
C GLY A 36 -0.69 -12.80 0.68
N LEU A 37 0.03 -13.72 1.32
CA LEU A 37 -0.29 -15.16 1.26
C LEU A 37 -1.68 -15.46 1.84
N LEU A 38 -2.01 -14.87 3.00
CA LEU A 38 -3.33 -15.01 3.62
C LEU A 38 -4.45 -14.47 2.72
N THR A 39 -4.19 -13.38 1.97
CA THR A 39 -5.16 -12.86 0.97
C THR A 39 -5.39 -13.88 -0.13
N TYR A 40 -4.33 -14.51 -0.63
CA TYR A 40 -4.41 -15.52 -1.68
C TYR A 40 -5.19 -16.77 -1.22
N GLU A 41 -4.96 -17.21 0.02
CA GLU A 41 -5.70 -18.33 0.62
C GLU A 41 -7.16 -17.98 0.88
N ALA A 42 -7.44 -16.79 1.42
CA ALA A 42 -8.81 -16.30 1.65
C ALA A 42 -9.61 -16.13 0.36
N LEU A 43 -8.96 -15.90 -0.79
CA LEU A 43 -9.63 -15.87 -2.10
C LEU A 43 -9.97 -17.28 -2.62
N ARG A 44 -9.22 -18.32 -2.21
CA ARG A 44 -9.48 -19.72 -2.60
C ARG A 44 -10.60 -20.36 -1.78
N GLY A 45 -10.69 -20.06 -0.49
CA GLY A 45 -11.83 -20.40 0.36
C GLY A 45 -12.48 -19.09 0.80
N PRO A 46 -13.46 -18.55 0.05
CA PRO A 46 -13.92 -17.16 0.15
C PRO A 46 -14.59 -16.83 1.49
N ASP A 47 -13.76 -16.69 2.51
CA ASP A 47 -14.09 -16.22 3.84
C ASP A 47 -14.12 -14.70 3.79
N ILE A 48 -15.28 -14.16 3.40
CA ILE A 48 -15.52 -12.71 3.28
C ILE A 48 -15.08 -11.90 4.52
N PRO A 49 -15.30 -12.37 5.78
CA PRO A 49 -14.82 -11.65 6.97
C PRO A 49 -13.30 -11.55 7.04
N LEU A 50 -12.58 -12.61 6.63
CA LEU A 50 -11.13 -12.65 6.63
C LEU A 50 -10.57 -11.67 5.59
N LEU A 51 -11.15 -11.68 4.37
CA LEU A 51 -10.76 -10.75 3.32
C LEU A 51 -10.96 -9.29 3.75
N GLN A 52 -12.07 -8.98 4.41
CA GLN A 52 -12.34 -7.64 4.93
C GLN A 52 -11.34 -7.22 6.02
N ALA A 53 -10.98 -8.11 6.94
CA ALA A 53 -9.97 -7.84 7.95
C ALA A 53 -8.58 -7.58 7.33
N ILE A 54 -8.20 -8.37 6.34
CA ILE A 54 -6.94 -8.18 5.61
C ILE A 54 -6.94 -6.85 4.84
N PHE A 55 -8.05 -6.50 4.21
CA PHE A 55 -8.19 -5.24 3.49
C PHE A 55 -8.06 -4.02 4.43
N LEU A 56 -8.64 -4.10 5.63
CA LEU A 56 -8.49 -3.09 6.67
C LEU A 56 -7.02 -2.96 7.10
N MET A 57 -6.33 -4.08 7.31
CA MET A 57 -4.90 -4.11 7.67
C MET A 57 -4.03 -3.46 6.58
N PHE A 58 -4.26 -3.78 5.31
CA PHE A 58 -3.56 -3.14 4.19
C PHE A 58 -3.84 -1.64 4.15
N SER A 59 -5.09 -1.23 4.34
CA SER A 59 -5.46 0.19 4.33
C SER A 59 -4.72 0.97 5.43
N ILE A 60 -4.66 0.41 6.65
CA ILE A 60 -3.90 1.01 7.77
C ILE A 60 -2.41 1.06 7.44
N ALA A 61 -1.83 -0.02 6.90
CA ALA A 61 -0.41 -0.06 6.53
C ALA A 61 -0.07 1.02 5.48
N VAL A 62 -0.94 1.22 4.50
CA VAL A 62 -0.78 2.26 3.46
C VAL A 62 -0.89 3.66 4.06
N ILE A 63 -1.84 3.90 4.96
CA ILE A 63 -1.97 5.20 5.64
C ILE A 63 -0.72 5.48 6.47
N VAL A 64 -0.23 4.49 7.22
CA VAL A 64 1.00 4.63 8.02
C VAL A 64 2.21 4.86 7.11
N ALA A 65 2.34 4.14 6.00
CA ALA A 65 3.43 4.33 5.06
C ALA A 65 3.40 5.74 4.41
N ASN A 66 2.21 6.23 4.04
CA ASN A 66 2.05 7.59 3.53
C ASN A 66 2.38 8.63 4.61
N LEU A 67 1.93 8.42 5.85
CA LEU A 67 2.24 9.33 6.96
C LEU A 67 3.75 9.37 7.24
N ILE A 68 4.42 8.22 7.21
CA ILE A 68 5.88 8.14 7.32
C ILE A 68 6.54 8.88 6.15
N ALA A 69 6.05 8.69 4.92
CA ALA A 69 6.57 9.40 3.76
C ALA A 69 6.42 10.91 3.92
N GLU A 70 5.25 11.40 4.33
CA GLU A 70 5.02 12.84 4.61
C GLU A 70 5.95 13.36 5.71
N LEU A 71 6.13 12.62 6.80
CA LEU A 71 7.03 13.01 7.89
C LEU A 71 8.50 13.05 7.40
N LEU A 72 8.92 12.06 6.61
CA LEU A 72 10.24 12.02 5.99
C LEU A 72 10.41 13.19 5.02
N TYR A 73 9.39 13.54 4.24
CA TYR A 73 9.42 14.73 3.37
C TYR A 73 9.62 16.00 4.19
N VAL A 74 8.93 16.17 5.32
CA VAL A 74 9.10 17.35 6.20
C VAL A 74 10.52 17.42 6.79
N VAL A 75 11.11 16.27 7.12
CA VAL A 75 12.47 16.20 7.71
C VAL A 75 13.56 16.37 6.66
N PHE A 76 13.40 15.79 5.47
CA PHE A 76 14.43 15.76 4.42
C PHE A 76 14.33 16.91 3.42
N ASP A 77 13.22 17.64 3.32
CA ASP A 77 13.07 18.72 2.35
C ASP A 77 13.35 20.11 2.98
N PRO A 78 14.52 20.73 2.75
CA PRO A 78 14.85 22.06 3.28
C PRO A 78 14.14 23.19 2.50
N ARG A 79 13.36 22.89 1.46
CA ARG A 79 12.76 23.86 0.53
C ARG A 79 11.42 24.45 0.99
N VAL A 80 10.78 23.91 2.03
CA VAL A 80 9.53 24.47 2.61
C VAL A 80 9.77 25.77 3.40
N ARG A 81 11.04 26.22 3.53
CA ARG A 81 11.41 27.43 4.27
C ARG A 81 11.61 28.70 3.43
N SER A 82 11.15 28.74 2.17
CA SER A 82 11.16 29.96 1.34
C SER A 82 9.77 30.38 0.90
#